data_AF-A0A3R8SI39-F1
#
_entry.id   AF-A0A3R8SI39-F1
#
_cell.length_a   1.000
_cell.length_b   1.000
_cell.length_c   1.000
_cell.angle_alpha   90.00
_cell.angle_beta   90.00
_cell.angle_gamma   90.00
#
_symmetry.space_group_name_H-M   'P 1'
#
loop_
_entity.id
_entity.type
_entity.pdbx_description
1 polymer ?
#
loop_
_entity_poly.entity_id
_entity_poly.type
_entity_poly.pdbx_seq_one_letter_code
_entity_poly.pdbx_strand_id
1 'polypeptide(L)'
;MEDPGSQTIYIQLLVLLLLTLLNAFFSASEMALVSLNRSRVEQKAAEGEKKYIRLVSVLENPNNFLSTIQVGITFISILSGASLASDLGAILAQWLGDSATAQTAGYWLALALLTFISIVLGELYPKRIAMNMKENLAVVTAPVIIFLGKIVSPFVWLLSAATNLISRITPMNFDDADDQMTRDEIEYILTKSEQTLDAEEIEMLQGIFNLDELMAREVMVPRTDAFMVDIDDEIAAIMAEILKQNFSRIPVYEGDKDNVIGLIHTKKILAEGFTNGFDNLNIRRIMQEPLFVPETIFVDDLLKALRNTQNQMAILLDEYGGVAGLATLEDLLEEIVGEIDDETDKTEVFVREIADNTFIVQGNMTLNDFNEHFDMELESDDVDTIAGYYLTGVGTIPSQEEKVSFEVDSKGHHLVLSNDKVKNGRVTKLKILITPIEEDSNEKD
;
A
#
# COMPACT_ATOMS: atom_id res chain seq x y z
N MET A 1 -6.73 -72.90 -8.56
CA MET A 1 -5.30 -72.75 -8.24
C MET A 1 -4.88 -71.44 -8.86
N GLU A 2 -4.76 -70.40 -8.04
CA GLU A 2 -4.18 -69.13 -8.49
C GLU A 2 -2.69 -69.38 -8.79
N ASP A 3 -2.24 -68.91 -9.95
CA ASP A 3 -0.87 -69.06 -10.42
C ASP A 3 0.09 -68.33 -9.45
N PRO A 4 1.13 -68.98 -8.89
CA PRO A 4 2.05 -68.35 -7.93
C PRO A 4 2.70 -67.04 -8.44
N GLY A 5 2.77 -66.86 -9.76
CA GLY A 5 3.26 -65.64 -10.39
C GLY A 5 2.33 -64.43 -10.25
N SER A 6 1.01 -64.62 -10.21
CA SER A 6 0.06 -63.50 -10.13
C SER A 6 0.02 -62.88 -8.72
N GLN A 7 0.09 -63.70 -7.67
CA GLN A 7 0.12 -63.24 -6.28
C GLN A 7 1.36 -62.36 -6.00
N THR A 8 2.49 -62.66 -6.63
CA THR A 8 3.74 -61.90 -6.49
C THR A 8 3.63 -60.49 -7.09
N ILE A 9 2.94 -60.34 -8.23
CA ILE A 9 2.74 -59.05 -8.92
C ILE A 9 1.80 -58.13 -8.14
N TYR A 10 0.71 -58.66 -7.58
CA TYR A 10 -0.21 -57.85 -6.76
C TYR A 10 0.48 -57.29 -5.50
N ILE A 11 1.34 -58.08 -4.87
CA ILE A 11 2.13 -57.63 -3.71
C ILE A 11 3.10 -56.52 -4.13
N GLN A 12 3.79 -56.67 -5.27
CA GLN A 12 4.70 -55.63 -5.79
C GLN A 12 3.97 -54.33 -6.13
N LEU A 13 2.79 -54.39 -6.76
CA LEU A 13 1.98 -53.21 -7.05
C LEU A 13 1.48 -52.53 -5.77
N LEU A 14 1.10 -53.31 -4.75
CA LEU A 14 0.71 -52.79 -3.44
C LEU A 14 1.90 -52.10 -2.76
N VAL A 15 3.09 -52.70 -2.81
CA VAL A 15 4.32 -52.10 -2.28
C VAL A 15 4.66 -50.82 -3.04
N LEU A 16 4.57 -50.81 -4.38
CA LEU A 16 4.78 -49.61 -5.19
C LEU A 16 3.81 -48.49 -4.80
N LEU A 17 2.52 -48.81 -4.67
CA LEU A 17 1.49 -47.86 -4.27
C LEU A 17 1.79 -47.30 -2.88
N LEU A 18 2.10 -48.16 -1.92
CA LEU A 18 2.42 -47.75 -0.54
C LEU A 18 3.66 -46.86 -0.49
N LEU A 19 4.74 -47.23 -1.19
CA LEU A 19 5.96 -46.44 -1.25
C LEU A 19 5.72 -45.10 -1.95
N THR A 20 4.94 -45.08 -3.03
CA THR A 20 4.57 -43.83 -3.73
C THR A 20 3.74 -42.91 -2.83
N LEU A 21 2.77 -43.45 -2.07
CA LEU A 21 1.97 -42.68 -1.11
C LEU A 21 2.81 -42.14 0.04
N LEU A 22 3.77 -42.94 0.54
CA LEU A 22 4.66 -42.49 1.59
C LEU A 22 5.58 -41.38 1.07
N ASN A 23 6.09 -41.51 -0.16
CA ASN A 23 6.87 -40.46 -0.81
C ASN A 23 6.04 -39.18 -0.98
N ALA A 24 4.79 -39.31 -1.43
CA ALA A 24 3.84 -38.21 -1.56
C ALA A 24 3.60 -37.49 -0.23
N PHE A 25 3.46 -38.24 0.87
CA PHE A 25 3.31 -37.66 2.21
C PHE A 25 4.50 -36.79 2.60
N PHE A 26 5.73 -37.30 2.40
CA PHE A 26 6.95 -36.57 2.71
C PHE A 26 7.11 -35.33 1.83
N SER A 27 6.93 -35.49 0.52
CA SER A 27 7.03 -34.42 -0.47
C SER A 27 6.01 -33.30 -0.27
N ALA A 28 4.77 -33.66 0.08
CA ALA A 28 3.74 -32.68 0.39
C ALA A 28 4.02 -31.97 1.74
N SER A 29 4.58 -32.67 2.72
CA SER A 29 4.97 -32.09 4.01
C SER A 29 6.10 -31.06 3.85
N GLU A 30 7.08 -31.34 2.98
CA GLU A 30 8.16 -30.42 2.63
C GLU A 30 7.59 -29.12 2.06
N MET A 31 6.79 -29.25 1.00
CA MET A 31 6.26 -28.08 0.29
C MET A 31 5.25 -27.30 1.14
N ALA A 32 4.49 -27.98 2.00
CA ALA A 32 3.64 -27.31 2.97
C ALA A 32 4.49 -26.41 3.87
N LEU A 33 5.58 -26.91 4.47
CA LEU A 33 6.45 -26.13 5.35
C LEU A 33 7.08 -24.94 4.62
N VAL A 34 7.66 -25.17 3.44
CA VAL A 34 8.37 -24.13 2.66
C VAL A 34 7.45 -23.00 2.21
N SER A 35 6.18 -23.29 1.94
CA SER A 35 5.23 -22.29 1.46
C SER A 35 4.48 -21.54 2.58
N LEU A 36 4.69 -21.90 3.85
CA LEU A 36 4.04 -21.23 4.99
C LEU A 36 4.49 -19.78 5.13
N ASN A 37 3.54 -18.92 5.51
CA ASN A 37 3.87 -17.59 6.01
C ASN A 37 4.20 -17.70 7.51
N ARG A 38 5.46 -17.44 7.88
CA ARG A 38 5.95 -17.52 9.26
C ARG A 38 5.17 -16.61 10.21
N SER A 39 4.96 -15.35 9.83
CA SER A 39 4.22 -14.36 10.64
C SER A 39 2.80 -14.83 10.96
N ARG A 40 2.10 -15.41 9.98
CA ARG A 40 0.74 -15.96 10.19
C ARG A 40 0.72 -17.13 11.17
N VAL A 41 1.73 -17.99 11.15
CA VAL A 41 1.85 -19.14 12.07
C VAL A 41 2.18 -18.66 13.49
N GLU A 42 3.08 -17.69 13.62
CA GLU A 42 3.44 -17.07 14.91
C GLU A 42 2.24 -16.34 15.52
N GLN A 43 1.46 -15.60 14.72
CA GLN A 43 0.22 -14.95 15.14
C GLN A 43 -0.76 -15.96 15.76
N LYS A 44 -1.09 -17.05 15.04
CA LYS A 44 -2.01 -18.08 15.53
C LYS A 44 -1.49 -18.82 16.77
N ALA A 45 -0.17 -18.96 16.90
CA ALA A 45 0.44 -19.52 18.10
C ALA A 45 0.28 -18.57 19.30
N ALA A 46 0.44 -17.25 19.09
CA ALA A 46 0.23 -16.22 20.11
C ALA A 46 -1.25 -16.13 20.54
N GLU A 47 -2.19 -16.38 19.65
CA GLU A 47 -3.63 -16.52 19.93
C GLU A 47 -3.97 -17.79 20.77
N GLY A 48 -2.98 -18.64 21.08
CA GLY A 48 -3.12 -19.78 21.98
C GLY A 48 -3.46 -21.10 21.29
N GLU A 49 -3.44 -21.16 19.96
CA GLU A 49 -3.70 -22.40 19.22
C GLU A 49 -2.51 -23.39 19.35
N LYS A 50 -2.64 -24.37 20.25
CA LYS A 50 -1.59 -25.37 20.57
C LYS A 50 -0.95 -26.08 19.37
N LYS A 51 -1.70 -26.25 18.27
CA LYS A 51 -1.23 -26.89 17.04
C LYS A 51 -0.21 -26.03 16.28
N TYR A 52 -0.33 -24.70 16.37
CA TYR A 52 0.59 -23.75 15.74
C TYR A 52 1.84 -23.51 16.60
N ILE A 53 1.75 -23.61 17.94
CA ILE A 53 2.94 -23.52 18.83
C ILE A 53 4.01 -24.55 18.45
N ARG A 54 3.61 -25.79 18.14
CA ARG A 54 4.55 -26.82 17.68
C ARG A 54 5.14 -26.48 16.31
N LEU A 55 4.33 -25.90 15.43
CA LEU A 55 4.78 -25.52 14.09
C LEU A 55 5.80 -24.37 14.14
N VAL A 56 5.65 -23.42 15.07
CA VAL A 56 6.65 -22.39 15.35
C VAL A 56 8.00 -23.04 15.71
N SER A 57 8.02 -24.04 16.60
CA SER A 57 9.28 -24.73 16.94
C SER A 57 9.94 -25.46 15.77
N VAL A 58 9.15 -25.85 14.75
CA VAL A 58 9.68 -26.43 13.51
C VAL A 58 10.26 -25.33 12.62
N LEU A 59 9.58 -24.18 12.52
CA LEU A 59 10.01 -23.02 11.74
C LEU A 59 11.26 -22.32 12.32
N GLU A 60 11.53 -22.47 13.62
CA GLU A 60 12.78 -22.00 14.24
C GLU A 60 14.00 -22.79 13.77
N ASN A 61 13.83 -24.07 13.41
CA ASN A 61 14.92 -24.94 12.96
C ASN A 61 14.49 -25.79 11.75
N PRO A 62 14.17 -25.15 10.60
CA PRO A 62 13.57 -25.82 9.46
C PRO A 62 14.52 -26.87 8.87
N ASN A 63 15.83 -26.66 8.97
CA ASN A 63 16.86 -27.55 8.45
C ASN A 63 16.75 -28.99 8.99
N ASN A 64 16.47 -29.18 10.27
CA ASN A 64 16.33 -30.52 10.86
C ASN A 64 15.09 -31.24 10.33
N PHE A 65 14.01 -30.49 10.15
CA PHE A 65 12.73 -31.01 9.67
C PHE A 65 12.82 -31.36 8.18
N LEU A 66 13.34 -30.45 7.35
CA LEU A 66 13.58 -30.68 5.93
C LEU A 66 14.56 -31.83 5.71
N SER A 67 15.65 -31.90 6.48
CA SER A 67 16.61 -33.02 6.38
C SER A 67 15.97 -34.37 6.73
N THR A 68 15.09 -34.40 7.75
CA THR A 68 14.34 -35.62 8.11
C THR A 68 13.47 -36.09 6.94
N ILE A 69 12.76 -35.17 6.31
CA ILE A 69 11.93 -35.45 5.15
C ILE A 69 12.78 -35.96 3.98
N GLN A 70 13.90 -35.29 3.69
CA GLN A 70 14.81 -35.65 2.60
C GLN A 70 15.38 -37.06 2.75
N VAL A 71 15.76 -37.44 3.97
CA VAL A 71 16.19 -38.81 4.28
C VAL A 71 15.08 -39.81 4.00
N GLY A 72 13.84 -39.50 4.39
CA GLY A 72 12.66 -40.32 4.09
C GLY A 72 12.43 -40.52 2.59
N ILE A 73 12.36 -39.43 1.83
CA ILE A 73 12.18 -39.45 0.36
C ILE A 73 13.28 -40.26 -0.31
N THR A 74 14.53 -40.03 0.07
CA THR A 74 15.69 -40.72 -0.50
C THR A 74 15.64 -42.21 -0.20
N PHE A 75 15.33 -42.59 1.05
CA PHE A 75 15.21 -43.99 1.46
C PHE A 75 14.10 -44.71 0.70
N ILE A 76 12.93 -44.10 0.57
CA ILE A 76 11.80 -44.65 -0.17
C ILE A 76 12.13 -44.83 -1.65
N SER A 77 12.80 -43.83 -2.25
CA SER A 77 13.20 -43.86 -3.65
C SER A 77 14.20 -44.98 -3.93
N ILE A 78 15.21 -45.14 -3.06
CA ILE A 78 16.19 -46.24 -3.15
C ILE A 78 15.49 -47.59 -2.99
N LEU A 79 14.62 -47.75 -2.00
CA LEU A 79 13.88 -49.00 -1.80
C LEU A 79 13.00 -49.33 -3.00
N SER A 80 12.28 -48.35 -3.53
CA SER A 80 11.39 -48.53 -4.70
C SER A 80 12.19 -48.96 -5.92
N GLY A 81 13.30 -48.28 -6.22
CA GLY A 81 14.17 -48.61 -7.34
C GLY A 81 14.84 -49.98 -7.18
N ALA A 82 15.40 -50.27 -6.00
CA ALA A 82 16.15 -51.51 -5.76
C ALA A 82 15.25 -52.75 -5.69
N SER A 83 14.02 -52.63 -5.18
CA SER A 83 13.12 -53.77 -4.99
C SER A 83 12.19 -54.03 -6.18
N LEU A 84 11.80 -53.01 -6.94
CA LEU A 84 10.76 -53.16 -7.97
C LEU A 84 11.30 -53.10 -9.41
N ALA A 85 12.46 -52.49 -9.65
CA ALA A 85 12.96 -52.30 -11.01
C ALA A 85 13.43 -53.62 -11.67
N SER A 86 14.02 -54.54 -10.89
CA SER A 86 14.42 -55.86 -11.39
C SER A 86 13.22 -56.71 -11.79
N ASP A 87 12.22 -56.76 -10.92
CA ASP A 87 11.04 -57.62 -11.09
C ASP A 87 10.15 -57.11 -12.22
N LEU A 88 9.85 -55.80 -12.23
CA LEU A 88 9.11 -55.18 -13.32
C LEU A 88 9.89 -55.23 -14.64
N GLY A 89 11.22 -55.11 -14.56
CA GLY A 89 12.12 -55.23 -15.71
C GLY A 89 12.09 -56.62 -16.34
N ALA A 90 12.00 -57.68 -15.54
CA ALA A 90 11.86 -59.05 -16.03
C ALA A 90 10.53 -59.27 -16.77
N ILE A 91 9.44 -58.68 -16.27
CA ILE A 91 8.11 -58.74 -16.94
C ILE A 91 8.16 -58.00 -18.28
N LEU A 92 8.73 -56.80 -18.31
CA LEU A 92 8.86 -56.03 -19.55
C LEU A 92 9.82 -56.71 -20.55
N ALA A 93 10.87 -57.36 -20.07
CA ALA A 93 11.81 -58.11 -20.90
C ALA A 93 11.13 -59.28 -21.62
N GLN A 94 10.20 -60.01 -20.96
CA GLN A 94 9.44 -61.10 -21.60
C GLN A 94 8.68 -60.63 -22.85
N TRP A 95 8.25 -59.37 -22.89
CA TRP A 95 7.57 -58.79 -24.06
C TRP A 95 8.54 -58.37 -25.17
N LEU A 96 9.81 -58.13 -24.83
CA LEU A 96 10.88 -57.73 -25.76
C LEU A 96 11.68 -58.93 -26.32
N GLY A 97 11.52 -60.12 -25.72
CA GLY A 97 12.18 -61.37 -26.12
C GLY A 97 13.15 -61.91 -25.07
N ASP A 98 13.76 -63.07 -25.32
CA ASP A 98 14.57 -63.80 -24.31
C ASP A 98 16.08 -63.56 -24.43
N SER A 99 16.50 -62.46 -25.09
CA SER A 99 17.91 -62.11 -25.25
C SER A 99 18.45 -61.34 -24.03
N ALA A 100 19.76 -61.42 -23.78
CA ALA A 100 20.41 -60.61 -22.75
C ALA A 100 20.22 -59.08 -22.96
N THR A 101 20.07 -58.66 -24.23
CA THR A 101 19.73 -57.29 -24.59
C THR A 101 18.31 -56.91 -24.20
N ALA A 102 17.33 -57.81 -24.33
CA ALA A 102 15.95 -57.59 -23.92
C ALA A 102 15.82 -57.49 -22.39
N GLN A 103 16.57 -58.29 -21.62
CA GLN A 103 16.61 -58.20 -20.16
C GLN A 103 17.17 -56.85 -19.68
N THR A 104 18.26 -56.38 -20.29
CA THR A 104 18.86 -55.08 -19.95
C THR A 104 17.93 -53.93 -20.33
N ALA A 105 17.32 -53.97 -21.51
CA ALA A 105 16.37 -52.97 -21.97
C ALA A 105 15.11 -52.93 -21.08
N GLY A 106 14.58 -54.10 -20.69
CA GLY A 106 13.44 -54.23 -19.79
C GLY A 106 13.71 -53.59 -18.41
N TYR A 107 14.89 -53.82 -17.82
CA TYR A 107 15.29 -53.19 -16.57
C TYR A 107 15.32 -51.66 -16.65
N TRP A 108 15.98 -51.09 -17.67
CA TRP A 108 16.06 -49.63 -17.83
C TRP A 108 14.69 -49.01 -18.12
N LEU A 109 13.85 -49.70 -18.89
CA LEU A 109 12.47 -49.26 -19.16
C LEU A 109 11.61 -49.28 -17.89
N ALA A 110 11.72 -50.34 -17.08
CA ALA A 110 11.06 -50.42 -15.78
C ALA A 110 11.53 -49.32 -14.84
N LEU A 111 12.84 -49.10 -14.75
CA LEU A 111 13.40 -48.03 -13.92
C LEU A 111 12.91 -46.65 -14.36
N ALA A 112 12.89 -46.37 -15.67
CA ALA A 112 12.38 -45.12 -16.21
C ALA A 112 10.89 -44.92 -15.90
N LEU A 113 10.07 -45.97 -16.08
CA LEU A 113 8.64 -45.92 -15.78
C LEU A 113 8.37 -45.73 -14.29
N LEU A 114 9.06 -46.47 -13.42
CA LEU A 114 8.96 -46.34 -11.97
C LEU A 114 9.37 -44.93 -11.51
N THR A 115 10.46 -44.41 -12.08
CA THR A 115 10.93 -43.05 -11.79
C THR A 115 9.90 -42.01 -12.22
N PHE A 116 9.32 -42.15 -13.42
CA PHE A 116 8.26 -41.25 -13.89
C PHE A 116 7.03 -41.27 -12.97
N ILE A 117 6.54 -42.47 -12.60
CA ILE A 117 5.41 -42.61 -11.69
C ILE A 117 5.74 -42.00 -10.32
N SER A 118 6.92 -42.29 -9.77
CA SER A 118 7.35 -41.78 -8.46
C SER A 118 7.51 -40.26 -8.45
N ILE A 119 8.06 -39.66 -9.51
CA ILE A 119 8.19 -38.20 -9.61
C ILE A 119 6.81 -37.56 -9.77
N VAL A 120 5.96 -38.05 -10.67
CA VAL A 120 4.68 -37.41 -10.95
C VAL A 120 3.71 -37.56 -9.77
N LEU A 121 3.49 -38.79 -9.29
CA LEU A 121 2.51 -39.09 -8.25
C LEU A 121 3.09 -38.98 -6.84
N GLY A 122 4.37 -39.28 -6.66
CA GLY A 122 5.04 -39.23 -5.36
C GLY A 122 5.66 -37.88 -5.03
N GLU A 123 5.86 -36.98 -6.02
CA GLU A 123 6.53 -35.70 -5.77
C GLU A 123 5.78 -34.49 -6.32
N LEU A 124 5.67 -34.35 -7.65
CA LEU A 124 5.15 -33.14 -8.29
C LEU A 124 3.68 -32.85 -7.95
N TYR A 125 2.81 -33.87 -8.05
CA TYR A 125 1.39 -33.69 -7.77
C TYR A 125 1.10 -33.41 -6.28
N PRO A 126 1.70 -34.14 -5.32
CA PRO A 126 1.58 -33.83 -3.89
C PRO A 126 2.09 -32.44 -3.53
N LYS A 127 3.21 -31.97 -4.11
CA LYS A 127 3.72 -30.61 -3.91
C LYS A 127 2.70 -29.55 -4.38
N ARG A 128 2.04 -29.78 -5.52
CA ARG A 128 0.96 -28.89 -5.99
C ARG A 128 -0.22 -28.83 -5.04
N ILE A 129 -0.65 -29.96 -4.48
CA ILE A 129 -1.72 -29.98 -3.47
C ILE A 129 -1.28 -29.22 -2.21
N ALA A 130 -0.05 -29.44 -1.76
CA ALA A 130 0.50 -28.81 -0.57
C ALA A 130 0.52 -27.29 -0.65
N MET A 131 0.80 -26.70 -1.82
CA MET A 131 0.76 -25.24 -2.01
C MET A 131 -0.63 -24.64 -1.72
N ASN A 132 -1.71 -25.36 -2.05
CA ASN A 132 -3.08 -24.89 -1.83
C ASN A 132 -3.59 -25.15 -0.41
N MET A 133 -3.03 -26.15 0.30
CA MET A 133 -3.49 -26.58 1.62
C MET A 133 -2.39 -26.54 2.70
N LYS A 134 -1.42 -25.64 2.53
CA LYS A 134 -0.16 -25.57 3.28
C LYS A 134 -0.32 -25.58 4.80
N GLU A 135 -1.23 -24.76 5.35
CA GLU A 135 -1.44 -24.67 6.80
C GLU A 135 -1.95 -25.98 7.41
N ASN A 136 -3.05 -26.50 6.86
CA ASN A 136 -3.66 -27.73 7.37
C ASN A 136 -2.70 -28.91 7.26
N LEU A 137 -2.00 -29.01 6.12
CA LEU A 137 -1.07 -30.10 5.90
C LEU A 137 0.14 -30.02 6.83
N ALA A 138 0.76 -28.85 6.98
CA ALA A 138 1.91 -28.68 7.87
C ALA A 138 1.56 -28.98 9.34
N VAL A 139 0.39 -28.57 9.81
CA VAL A 139 -0.06 -28.86 11.18
C VAL A 139 -0.24 -30.37 11.41
N VAL A 140 -0.84 -31.06 10.44
CA VAL A 140 -1.11 -32.51 10.54
C VAL A 140 0.17 -33.33 10.43
N THR A 141 1.09 -32.94 9.55
CA THR A 141 2.31 -33.71 9.26
C THR A 141 3.43 -33.45 10.27
N ALA A 142 3.51 -32.23 10.83
CA ALA A 142 4.53 -31.83 11.80
C ALA A 142 4.80 -32.86 12.92
N PRO A 143 3.80 -33.35 13.69
CA PRO A 143 4.08 -34.30 14.77
C PRO A 143 4.68 -35.63 14.29
N VAL A 144 4.27 -36.11 13.11
CA VAL A 144 4.77 -37.36 12.51
C VAL A 144 6.23 -37.19 12.12
N ILE A 145 6.55 -36.09 11.43
CA ILE A 145 7.92 -35.80 10.98
C ILE A 145 8.85 -35.55 12.17
N ILE A 146 8.40 -34.83 13.22
CA ILE A 146 9.19 -34.63 14.44
C ILE A 146 9.52 -35.99 15.10
N PHE A 147 8.55 -36.90 15.16
CA PHE A 147 8.77 -38.23 15.71
C PHE A 147 9.79 -39.03 14.88
N LEU A 148 9.63 -39.05 13.56
CA LEU A 148 10.56 -39.71 12.65
C LEU A 148 11.96 -39.11 12.73
N GLY A 149 12.06 -37.78 12.85
CA GLY A 149 13.31 -37.05 12.98
C GLY A 149 14.12 -37.47 14.20
N LYS A 150 13.45 -37.84 15.31
CA LYS A 150 14.13 -38.41 16.48
C LYS A 150 14.78 -39.76 16.15
N ILE A 151 14.10 -40.61 15.37
CA ILE A 151 14.59 -41.93 14.96
C ILE A 151 15.78 -41.78 14.00
N VAL A 152 15.68 -40.91 12.99
CA VAL A 152 16.74 -40.70 12.00
C VAL A 152 17.78 -39.66 12.41
N SER A 153 17.72 -39.16 13.65
CA SER A 153 18.60 -38.10 14.16
C SER A 153 20.11 -38.35 13.97
N PRO A 154 20.66 -39.60 14.07
CA PRO A 154 22.08 -39.82 13.81
C PRO A 154 22.47 -39.53 12.35
N PHE A 155 21.56 -39.85 11.42
CA PHE A 155 21.77 -39.60 9.98
C PHE A 155 21.61 -38.11 9.66
N VAL A 156 20.62 -37.44 10.25
CA VAL A 156 20.42 -36.00 10.10
C VAL A 156 21.64 -35.24 10.65
N TRP A 157 22.14 -35.61 11.83
CA TRP A 157 23.35 -35.03 12.40
C TRP A 157 24.56 -35.18 11.48
N LEU A 158 24.76 -36.36 10.88
CA LEU A 158 25.85 -36.58 9.94
C LEU A 158 25.74 -35.67 8.70
N LEU A 159 24.53 -35.53 8.14
CA LEU A 159 24.27 -34.63 7.01
C LEU A 159 24.55 -33.17 7.40
N SER A 160 24.03 -32.70 8.53
CA SER A 160 24.27 -31.34 9.01
C SER A 160 25.75 -31.08 9.28
N ALA A 161 26.49 -32.05 9.83
CA ALA A 161 27.94 -31.94 10.03
C ALA A 161 28.70 -31.81 8.71
N ALA A 162 28.29 -32.56 7.67
CA ALA A 162 28.85 -32.44 6.34
C ALA A 162 28.55 -31.06 5.71
N THR A 163 27.31 -30.58 5.80
CA THR A 163 26.92 -29.25 5.30
C THR A 163 27.67 -28.14 6.02
N ASN A 164 27.82 -28.23 7.35
CA ASN A 164 28.57 -27.25 8.15
C ASN A 164 30.07 -27.25 7.86
N LEU A 165 30.65 -28.40 7.46
CA LEU A 165 32.04 -28.45 7.02
C LEU A 165 32.22 -27.71 5.70
N ILE A 166 31.28 -27.85 4.77
CA ILE A 166 31.28 -27.17 3.47
C ILE A 166 31.02 -25.67 3.64
N SER A 167 30.08 -25.29 4.52
CA SER A 167 29.76 -23.88 4.76
C SER A 167 30.95 -23.09 5.32
N ARG A 168 31.80 -23.72 6.15
CA ARG A 168 33.06 -23.09 6.63
C ARG A 168 34.05 -22.72 5.54
N ILE A 169 33.95 -23.36 4.37
CA ILE A 169 34.81 -23.09 3.22
C ILE A 169 34.19 -22.01 2.31
N THR A 170 32.91 -21.69 2.52
CA THR A 170 32.14 -20.75 1.71
C THR A 170 31.88 -19.47 2.49
N PRO A 171 32.30 -18.28 2.01
CA PRO A 171 32.10 -17.02 2.70
C PRO A 171 30.67 -16.49 2.50
N MET A 172 29.67 -17.21 3.02
CA MET A 172 28.26 -16.80 3.03
C MET A 172 27.67 -17.03 4.42
N ASN A 173 26.92 -16.04 4.93
CA ASN A 173 26.09 -16.17 6.12
C ASN A 173 24.73 -16.71 5.67
N PHE A 174 24.33 -17.87 6.20
CA PHE A 174 23.07 -18.57 5.86
C PHE A 174 22.01 -18.41 6.97
N ASP A 175 22.12 -17.35 7.79
CA ASP A 175 21.12 -17.06 8.81
C ASP A 175 19.98 -16.24 8.19
N ASP A 176 18.92 -16.94 7.76
CA ASP A 176 17.69 -16.37 7.15
C ASP A 176 16.78 -15.63 8.18
N ALA A 177 17.31 -15.24 9.33
CA ALA A 177 16.50 -14.90 10.50
C ALA A 177 16.18 -13.41 10.66
N ASP A 178 16.71 -12.51 9.85
CA ASP A 178 16.58 -11.07 10.13
C ASP A 178 16.70 -10.18 8.88
N ASP A 179 15.99 -10.53 7.80
CA ASP A 179 15.66 -9.51 6.79
C ASP A 179 14.59 -8.60 7.41
N GLN A 180 15.06 -7.66 8.22
CA GLN A 180 14.24 -6.57 8.71
C GLN A 180 13.81 -5.75 7.50
N MET A 181 12.50 -5.68 7.32
CA MET A 181 11.91 -5.00 6.19
C MET A 181 12.32 -3.52 6.21
N THR A 182 12.83 -3.02 5.09
CA THR A 182 13.24 -1.61 4.98
C THR A 182 12.02 -0.70 4.80
N ARG A 183 12.19 0.61 5.02
CA ARG A 183 11.12 1.59 4.78
C ARG A 183 10.61 1.51 3.35
N ASP A 184 11.53 1.47 2.38
CA ASP A 184 11.24 1.37 0.95
C ASP A 184 10.44 0.11 0.61
N GLU A 185 10.73 -1.01 1.29
CA GLU A 185 9.95 -2.23 1.13
C GLU A 185 8.53 -2.07 1.69
N ILE A 186 8.35 -1.33 2.79
CA ILE A 186 7.01 -1.09 3.37
C ILE A 186 6.21 -0.22 2.43
N GLU A 187 6.80 0.85 1.92
CA GLU A 187 6.21 1.71 0.91
C GLU A 187 5.82 0.92 -0.34
N TYR A 188 6.73 0.05 -0.84
CA TYR A 188 6.45 -0.81 -1.98
C TYR A 188 5.27 -1.76 -1.74
N ILE A 189 5.16 -2.36 -0.55
CA ILE A 189 4.00 -3.20 -0.21
C ILE A 189 2.71 -2.38 -0.18
N LEU A 190 2.73 -1.18 0.41
CA LEU A 190 1.56 -0.31 0.49
C LEU A 190 1.07 0.09 -0.91
N THR A 191 1.95 0.54 -1.80
CA THR A 191 1.60 0.85 -3.20
C THR A 191 1.10 -0.36 -3.96
N LYS A 192 1.55 -1.58 -3.62
CA LYS A 192 1.05 -2.83 -4.23
C LYS A 192 -0.23 -3.37 -3.61
N SER A 193 -0.74 -2.74 -2.55
CA SER A 193 -1.89 -3.20 -1.76
C SER A 193 -3.22 -2.55 -2.17
N GLU A 194 -3.33 -2.00 -3.39
CA GLU A 194 -4.55 -1.37 -3.96
C GLU A 194 -5.82 -2.25 -3.90
N GLN A 195 -5.67 -3.58 -3.77
CA GLN A 195 -6.83 -4.49 -3.63
C GLN A 195 -7.36 -4.60 -2.19
N THR A 196 -6.65 -4.03 -1.22
CA THR A 196 -6.90 -4.19 0.22
C THR A 196 -7.00 -2.88 0.99
N LEU A 197 -6.43 -1.79 0.46
CA LEU A 197 -6.50 -0.44 1.03
C LEU A 197 -7.11 0.49 -0.01
N ASP A 198 -7.92 1.44 0.45
CA ASP A 198 -8.49 2.47 -0.41
C ASP A 198 -7.43 3.53 -0.77
N ALA A 199 -7.61 4.24 -1.88
CA ALA A 199 -6.63 5.23 -2.36
C ALA A 199 -6.32 6.32 -1.32
N GLU A 200 -7.35 6.79 -0.61
CA GLU A 200 -7.24 7.76 0.49
C GLU A 200 -6.38 7.22 1.65
N GLU A 201 -6.50 5.93 1.98
CA GLU A 201 -5.69 5.31 3.03
C GLU A 201 -4.20 5.22 2.63
N ILE A 202 -3.94 4.96 1.35
CA ILE A 202 -2.58 4.93 0.79
C ILE A 202 -1.97 6.33 0.84
N GLU A 203 -2.71 7.35 0.42
CA GLU A 203 -2.28 8.74 0.45
C GLU A 203 -1.96 9.20 1.87
N MET A 204 -2.83 8.88 2.84
CA MET A 204 -2.57 9.21 4.25
C MET A 204 -1.30 8.54 4.80
N LEU A 205 -1.07 7.27 4.47
CA LEU A 205 0.13 6.56 4.90
C LEU A 205 1.38 7.16 4.27
N GLN A 206 1.33 7.53 2.99
CA GLN A 206 2.42 8.23 2.31
C GLN A 206 2.71 9.59 2.95
N GLY A 207 1.67 10.37 3.26
CA GLY A 207 1.79 11.63 3.99
C GLY A 207 2.54 11.47 5.31
N ILE A 208 2.18 10.45 6.12
CA ILE A 208 2.91 10.12 7.36
C ILE A 208 4.39 9.84 7.11
N PHE A 209 4.72 9.12 6.04
CA PHE A 209 6.11 8.84 5.68
C PHE A 209 6.85 10.05 5.10
N ASN A 210 6.18 11.13 4.70
CA ASN A 210 6.87 12.31 4.17
C ASN A 210 7.20 13.35 5.27
N LEU A 211 6.53 13.29 6.43
CA LEU A 211 6.68 14.30 7.48
C LEU A 211 8.09 14.43 8.08
N ASP A 212 8.88 13.35 8.07
CA ASP A 212 10.25 13.36 8.58
C ASP A 212 11.28 13.86 7.55
N GLU A 213 10.86 14.06 6.30
CA GLU A 213 11.66 14.64 5.22
C GLU A 213 11.27 16.09 4.93
N LEU A 214 10.01 16.47 5.20
CA LEU A 214 9.49 17.83 5.02
C LEU A 214 9.98 18.79 6.10
N MET A 215 10.46 19.97 5.68
CA MET A 215 10.82 21.07 6.58
C MET A 215 9.66 22.05 6.76
N ALA A 216 9.59 22.69 7.93
CA ALA A 216 8.56 23.67 8.25
C ALA A 216 8.44 24.80 7.22
N ARG A 217 9.56 25.24 6.62
CA ARG A 217 9.55 26.26 5.55
C ARG A 217 8.79 25.85 4.28
N GLU A 218 8.59 24.56 4.06
CA GLU A 218 7.92 24.04 2.85
C GLU A 218 6.40 24.09 2.99
N VAL A 219 5.90 24.05 4.23
CA VAL A 219 4.47 24.05 4.60
C VAL A 219 4.02 25.37 5.25
N MET A 220 4.93 26.34 5.39
CA MET A 220 4.63 27.60 6.08
C MET A 220 3.79 28.54 5.23
N VAL A 221 2.99 29.37 5.91
CA VAL A 221 2.48 30.61 5.33
C VAL A 221 3.60 31.65 5.40
N PRO A 222 4.12 32.13 4.25
CA PRO A 222 5.21 33.10 4.24
C PRO A 222 4.82 34.39 4.95
N ARG A 223 5.78 35.07 5.58
CA ARG A 223 5.55 36.36 6.29
C ARG A 223 4.80 37.40 5.44
N THR A 224 5.03 37.41 4.13
CA THR A 224 4.38 38.35 3.21
C THR A 224 2.89 38.12 3.06
N ASP A 225 2.45 36.88 3.19
CA ASP A 225 1.05 36.46 3.02
C ASP A 225 0.33 36.26 4.37
N ALA A 226 1.10 36.14 5.45
CA ALA A 226 0.59 36.03 6.80
C ALA A 226 -0.16 37.30 7.24
N PHE A 227 -1.40 37.12 7.69
CA PHE A 227 -2.19 38.16 8.34
C PHE A 227 -1.68 38.39 9.77
N MET A 228 -1.21 39.59 10.05
CA MET A 228 -0.67 40.01 11.35
C MET A 228 -1.15 41.42 11.65
N VAL A 229 -1.22 41.78 12.94
CA VAL A 229 -1.66 43.12 13.39
C VAL A 229 -0.54 43.85 14.13
N ASP A 230 -0.42 45.16 13.91
CA ASP A 230 0.51 46.01 14.66
C ASP A 230 -0.09 46.35 16.02
N ILE A 231 0.71 46.26 17.09
CA ILE A 231 0.29 46.65 18.43
C ILE A 231 0.07 48.16 18.58
N ASP A 232 0.69 48.96 17.73
CA ASP A 232 0.65 50.43 17.79
C ASP A 232 -0.55 51.03 17.02
N ASP A 233 -1.29 50.21 16.26
CA ASP A 233 -2.50 50.63 15.57
C ASP A 233 -3.67 50.90 16.53
N GLU A 234 -4.62 51.73 16.09
CA GLU A 234 -5.83 51.98 16.86
C GLU A 234 -6.64 50.67 17.03
N ILE A 235 -7.05 50.36 18.26
CA ILE A 235 -7.81 49.13 18.58
C ILE A 235 -9.02 48.96 17.66
N ALA A 236 -9.72 50.05 17.32
CA ALA A 236 -10.87 50.00 16.42
C ALA A 236 -10.50 49.55 15.00
N ALA A 237 -9.33 49.96 14.50
CA ALA A 237 -8.81 49.53 13.20
C ALA A 237 -8.38 48.06 13.24
N ILE A 238 -7.63 47.65 14.27
CA ILE A 238 -7.24 46.25 14.50
C ILE A 238 -8.48 45.35 14.52
N MET A 239 -9.50 45.71 15.30
CA MET A 239 -10.75 44.96 15.38
C MET A 239 -11.47 44.87 14.03
N ALA A 240 -11.50 45.97 13.27
CA ALA A 240 -12.13 45.99 11.95
C ALA A 240 -11.40 45.11 10.93
N GLU A 241 -10.08 44.93 11.07
CA GLU A 241 -9.30 43.99 10.24
C GLU A 241 -9.52 42.55 10.68
N ILE A 242 -9.44 42.28 11.98
CA ILE A 242 -9.66 40.94 12.55
C ILE A 242 -11.05 40.40 12.17
N LEU A 243 -12.09 41.22 12.25
CA LEU A 243 -13.46 40.82 11.92
C LEU A 243 -13.70 40.54 10.43
N LYS A 244 -12.79 40.92 9.54
CA LYS A 244 -12.84 40.56 8.10
C LYS A 244 -12.25 39.20 7.82
N GLN A 245 -11.48 38.64 8.76
CA GLN A 245 -10.79 37.38 8.62
C GLN A 245 -11.49 36.30 9.45
N ASN A 246 -11.32 35.05 9.04
CA ASN A 246 -11.87 33.89 9.74
C ASN A 246 -10.86 33.24 10.70
N PHE A 247 -9.70 33.86 10.92
CA PHE A 247 -8.62 33.27 11.71
C PHE A 247 -8.92 33.27 13.21
N SER A 248 -8.66 32.13 13.86
CA SER A 248 -8.81 32.00 15.31
C SER A 248 -7.64 32.58 16.10
N ARG A 249 -6.44 32.60 15.51
CA ARG A 249 -5.17 33.02 16.12
C ARG A 249 -4.46 33.98 15.19
N ILE A 250 -3.99 35.10 15.74
CA ILE A 250 -3.43 36.20 14.96
C ILE A 250 -2.11 36.65 15.61
N PRO A 251 -0.99 36.64 14.87
CA PRO A 251 0.27 37.23 15.30
C PRO A 251 0.17 38.74 15.47
N VAL A 252 0.82 39.23 16.53
CA VAL A 252 0.95 40.65 16.85
C VAL A 252 2.41 41.02 16.77
N TYR A 253 2.72 42.04 16.00
CA TYR A 253 4.07 42.58 15.90
C TYR A 253 4.15 44.01 16.44
N GLU A 254 5.37 44.49 16.65
CA GLU A 254 5.65 45.86 17.09
C GLU A 254 6.67 46.51 16.15
N GLY A 255 6.22 47.53 15.42
CA GLY A 255 7.03 48.28 14.46
C GLY A 255 7.26 47.53 13.15
N ASP A 256 8.10 46.50 13.15
CA ASP A 256 8.38 45.67 11.96
C ASP A 256 7.70 44.30 12.09
N LYS A 257 7.23 43.73 10.97
CA LYS A 257 6.65 42.39 10.92
C LYS A 257 7.63 41.29 11.33
N ASP A 258 8.93 41.58 11.29
CA ASP A 258 9.97 40.70 11.86
C ASP A 258 9.95 40.60 13.38
N ASN A 259 9.30 41.55 14.06
CA ASN A 259 9.27 41.63 15.51
C ASN A 259 7.90 41.19 16.05
N VAL A 260 7.59 39.90 15.92
CA VAL A 260 6.38 39.31 16.52
C VAL A 260 6.56 39.25 18.04
N ILE A 261 5.71 39.96 18.78
CA ILE A 261 5.74 40.03 20.24
C ILE A 261 4.75 39.07 20.91
N GLY A 262 3.79 38.52 20.14
CA GLY A 262 3.00 37.38 20.57
C GLY A 262 1.75 37.10 19.73
N LEU A 263 0.86 36.27 20.28
CA LEU A 263 -0.32 35.76 19.60
C LEU A 263 -1.59 36.15 20.34
N ILE A 264 -2.64 36.54 19.62
CA ILE A 264 -3.97 36.74 20.19
C ILE A 264 -4.93 35.70 19.65
N HIS A 265 -5.72 35.10 20.55
CA HIS A 265 -6.88 34.32 20.17
C HIS A 265 -8.14 35.20 20.14
N THR A 266 -8.89 35.19 19.04
CA THR A 266 -10.14 35.94 18.87
C THR A 266 -11.14 35.75 20.00
N LYS A 267 -11.26 34.54 20.57
CA LYS A 267 -12.12 34.28 21.74
C LYS A 267 -11.70 35.06 22.99
N LYS A 268 -10.41 35.32 23.19
CA LYS A 268 -9.93 36.16 24.31
C LYS A 268 -10.26 37.63 24.10
N ILE A 269 -10.19 38.11 22.86
CA ILE A 269 -10.64 39.46 22.49
C ILE A 269 -12.12 39.63 22.86
N LEU A 270 -12.96 38.68 22.47
CA LEU A 270 -14.39 38.71 22.78
C LEU A 270 -14.65 38.68 24.30
N ALA A 271 -13.94 37.84 25.05
CA ALA A 271 -14.10 37.74 26.50
C ALA A 271 -13.69 39.04 27.24
N GLU A 272 -12.56 39.64 26.84
CA GLU A 272 -12.06 40.89 27.42
C GLU A 272 -12.97 42.07 27.04
N GLY A 273 -13.37 42.16 25.76
CA GLY A 273 -14.28 43.19 25.28
C GLY A 273 -15.67 43.11 25.92
N PHE A 274 -16.17 41.91 26.19
CA PHE A 274 -17.43 41.72 26.93
C PHE A 274 -17.32 42.18 28.40
N THR A 275 -16.17 41.97 29.04
CA THR A 275 -15.98 42.27 30.47
C THR A 275 -15.66 43.75 30.72
N ASN A 276 -14.77 44.33 29.91
CA ASN A 276 -14.19 45.66 30.15
C ASN A 276 -14.62 46.71 29.10
N GLY A 277 -15.40 46.30 28.09
CA GLY A 277 -15.78 47.11 26.94
C GLY A 277 -14.72 47.07 25.84
N PHE A 278 -15.16 46.99 24.57
CA PHE A 278 -14.27 46.95 23.42
C PHE A 278 -13.40 48.20 23.26
N ASP A 279 -13.86 49.35 23.74
CA ASP A 279 -13.12 50.63 23.70
C ASP A 279 -11.91 50.64 24.65
N ASN A 280 -11.88 49.77 25.66
CA ASN A 280 -10.81 49.67 26.66
C ASN A 280 -9.97 48.39 26.52
N LEU A 281 -10.04 47.72 25.36
CA LEU A 281 -9.33 46.46 25.14
C LEU A 281 -7.82 46.66 25.30
N ASN A 282 -7.16 45.87 26.14
CA ASN A 282 -5.71 45.90 26.26
C ASN A 282 -5.10 44.64 25.63
N ILE A 283 -4.66 44.76 24.37
CA ILE A 283 -4.08 43.66 23.61
C ILE A 283 -2.90 43.01 24.34
N ARG A 284 -2.01 43.81 24.93
CA ARG A 284 -0.82 43.30 25.66
C ARG A 284 -1.17 42.39 26.84
N ARG A 285 -2.36 42.54 27.45
CA ARG A 285 -2.81 41.70 28.57
C ARG A 285 -3.40 40.35 28.13
N ILE A 286 -3.94 40.26 26.92
CA ILE A 286 -4.61 39.06 26.42
C ILE A 286 -3.74 38.22 25.47
N MET A 287 -2.61 38.78 25.06
CA MET A 287 -1.60 38.12 24.23
C MET A 287 -1.00 36.90 24.93
N GLN A 288 -0.65 35.90 24.13
CA GLN A 288 0.03 34.68 24.54
C GLN A 288 1.43 34.66 23.96
N GLU A 289 2.34 34.03 24.70
CA GLU A 289 3.71 33.80 24.24
C GLU A 289 3.69 32.87 23.02
N PRO A 290 4.32 33.27 21.90
CA PRO A 290 4.38 32.46 20.69
C PRO A 290 5.44 31.37 20.82
N LEU A 291 5.23 30.25 20.12
CA LEU A 291 6.28 29.25 19.94
C LEU A 291 7.19 29.69 18.77
N PHE A 292 8.45 30.00 19.07
CA PHE A 292 9.45 30.26 18.04
C PHE A 292 10.27 29.01 17.75
N VAL A 293 10.44 28.70 16.46
CA VAL A 293 11.26 27.58 15.97
C VAL A 293 11.99 28.02 14.70
N PRO A 294 13.14 27.41 14.37
CA PRO A 294 13.80 27.67 13.09
C PRO A 294 12.95 27.15 11.91
N GLU A 295 13.00 27.83 10.77
CA GLU A 295 12.26 27.41 9.56
C GLU A 295 12.73 26.04 9.00
N THR A 296 13.91 25.57 9.44
CA THR A 296 14.54 24.30 9.03
C THR A 296 14.16 23.10 9.91
N ILE A 297 13.32 23.29 10.94
CA ILE A 297 12.80 22.16 11.74
C ILE A 297 11.96 21.22 10.85
N PHE A 298 12.10 19.91 11.03
CA PHE A 298 11.25 18.95 10.33
C PHE A 298 9.81 19.01 10.85
N VAL A 299 8.85 18.72 9.96
CA VAL A 299 7.42 18.81 10.26
C VAL A 299 7.03 17.87 11.39
N ASP A 300 7.55 16.66 11.45
CA ASP A 300 7.27 15.70 12.52
C ASP A 300 7.72 16.20 13.90
N ASP A 301 8.86 16.88 13.97
CA ASP A 301 9.39 17.50 15.18
C ASP A 301 8.65 18.79 15.54
N LEU A 302 8.22 19.57 14.54
CA LEU A 302 7.35 20.73 14.77
C LEU A 302 5.99 20.31 15.33
N LEU A 303 5.40 19.25 14.79
CA LEU A 303 4.15 18.65 15.29
C LEU A 303 4.31 18.21 16.76
N LYS A 304 5.43 17.56 17.10
CA LYS A 304 5.75 17.21 18.50
C LYS A 304 5.90 18.47 19.37
N ALA A 305 6.57 19.52 18.88
CA ALA A 305 6.78 20.76 19.62
C ALA A 305 5.46 21.50 19.91
N LEU A 306 4.58 21.62 18.91
CA LEU A 306 3.24 22.19 19.05
C LEU A 306 2.40 21.41 20.07
N ARG A 307 2.39 20.07 19.97
CA ARG A 307 1.68 19.19 20.92
C ARG A 307 2.19 19.30 22.36
N ASN A 308 3.50 19.30 22.54
CA ASN A 308 4.13 19.36 23.87
C ASN A 308 3.92 20.71 24.55
N THR A 309 3.92 21.79 23.77
CA THR A 309 3.69 23.16 24.28
C THR A 309 2.21 23.53 24.32
N GLN A 310 1.32 22.66 23.80
CA GLN A 310 -0.11 22.91 23.63
C GLN A 310 -0.42 24.16 22.78
N ASN A 311 0.54 24.56 21.94
CA ASN A 311 0.35 25.60 20.94
C ASN A 311 -0.21 24.99 19.65
N GLN A 312 -0.89 25.82 18.85
CA GLN A 312 -1.42 25.42 17.54
C GLN A 312 -0.92 26.32 16.42
N MET A 313 0.03 27.20 16.72
CA MET A 313 0.70 28.03 15.75
C MET A 313 2.13 28.22 16.24
N ALA A 314 3.08 28.10 15.33
CA ALA A 314 4.48 28.43 15.53
C ALA A 314 4.88 29.58 14.60
N ILE A 315 5.76 30.45 15.09
CA ILE A 315 6.40 31.50 14.30
C ILE A 315 7.76 30.96 13.89
N LEU A 316 8.01 30.92 12.58
CA LEU A 316 9.22 30.39 12.01
C LEU A 316 10.25 31.50 11.86
N LEU A 317 11.47 31.23 12.32
CA LEU A 317 12.59 32.18 12.27
C LEU A 317 13.61 31.77 11.21
N ASP A 318 14.13 32.76 10.50
CA ASP A 318 15.29 32.61 9.61
C ASP A 318 16.61 32.57 10.40
N GLU A 319 17.74 32.41 9.69
CA GLU A 319 19.07 32.32 10.32
C GLU A 319 19.55 33.65 10.92
N TYR A 320 18.90 34.76 10.59
CA TYR A 320 19.19 36.09 11.10
C TYR A 320 18.28 36.47 12.29
N GLY A 321 17.32 35.61 12.63
CA GLY A 321 16.35 35.82 13.69
C GLY A 321 15.14 36.67 13.27
N GLY A 322 14.97 36.94 11.99
CA GLY A 322 13.77 37.53 11.41
C GLY A 322 12.65 36.50 11.26
N VAL A 323 11.42 36.95 11.04
CA VAL A 323 10.28 36.04 10.85
C VAL A 323 10.24 35.60 9.39
N ALA A 324 10.43 34.30 9.16
CA ALA A 324 10.27 33.70 7.84
C ALA A 324 8.79 33.52 7.47
N GLY A 325 7.99 33.09 8.45
CA GLY A 325 6.58 32.79 8.27
C GLY A 325 5.95 32.21 9.53
N LEU A 326 4.80 31.57 9.36
CA LEU A 326 4.11 30.83 10.42
C LEU A 326 3.63 29.48 9.90
N ALA A 327 3.48 28.52 10.81
CA ALA A 327 2.89 27.22 10.52
C ALA A 327 1.91 26.87 11.63
N THR A 328 0.76 26.33 11.26
CA THR A 328 -0.31 25.93 12.18
C THR A 328 -0.36 24.42 12.32
N LEU A 329 -1.07 23.92 13.34
CA LEU A 329 -1.25 22.48 13.50
C LEU A 329 -2.07 21.91 12.33
N GLU A 330 -3.00 22.71 11.83
CA GLU A 330 -3.87 22.43 10.71
C GLU A 330 -3.04 22.19 9.43
N ASP A 331 -2.13 23.11 9.08
CA ASP A 331 -1.23 22.97 7.91
C ASP A 331 -0.37 21.69 7.97
N LEU A 332 0.09 21.29 9.16
CA LEU A 332 0.89 20.05 9.31
C LEU A 332 0.05 18.77 9.20
N LEU A 333 -1.24 18.85 9.50
CA LEU A 333 -2.15 17.70 9.37
C LEU A 333 -2.64 17.54 7.94
N GLU A 334 -2.73 18.64 7.18
CA GLU A 334 -3.06 18.64 5.77
C GLU A 334 -2.06 17.82 4.94
N GLU A 335 -0.77 17.85 5.27
CA GLU A 335 0.25 16.99 4.64
C GLU A 335 0.01 15.48 4.85
N ILE A 336 -0.80 15.10 5.85
CA ILE A 336 -1.19 13.72 6.09
C ILE A 336 -2.54 13.42 5.45
N VAL A 337 -3.53 14.26 5.69
CA VAL A 337 -4.93 13.95 5.40
C VAL A 337 -5.32 14.39 3.98
N GLY A 338 -4.49 15.19 3.32
CA GLY A 338 -4.87 15.96 2.15
C GLY A 338 -5.67 17.20 2.54
N GLU A 339 -6.15 17.93 1.53
CA GLU A 339 -6.94 19.16 1.71
C GLU A 339 -8.19 18.85 2.56
N ILE A 340 -8.28 19.49 3.73
CA ILE A 340 -9.45 19.38 4.60
C ILE A 340 -10.32 20.61 4.36
N ASP A 341 -11.46 20.43 3.69
CA ASP A 341 -12.48 21.49 3.56
C ASP A 341 -12.93 21.94 4.96
N ASP A 342 -12.65 23.19 5.31
CA ASP A 342 -13.02 23.75 6.61
C ASP A 342 -14.55 23.98 6.65
N GLU A 343 -15.21 23.89 7.82
CA GLU A 343 -16.68 24.11 7.91
C GLU A 343 -17.09 25.54 7.46
N THR A 344 -16.12 26.46 7.46
CA THR A 344 -16.25 27.84 6.97
C THR A 344 -15.77 28.06 5.55
N ASP A 345 -15.11 27.07 4.94
CA ASP A 345 -14.96 27.06 3.50
C ASP A 345 -16.36 26.97 2.93
N LYS A 346 -16.73 28.00 2.17
CA LYS A 346 -17.93 27.87 1.36
C LYS A 346 -17.65 26.70 0.46
N THR A 347 -18.23 25.53 0.76
CA THR A 347 -18.28 24.36 -0.11
C THR A 347 -18.35 24.93 -1.51
N GLU A 348 -17.24 24.83 -2.26
CA GLU A 348 -17.20 25.50 -3.56
C GLU A 348 -18.30 24.81 -4.34
N VAL A 349 -19.41 25.53 -4.57
CA VAL A 349 -20.50 24.99 -5.37
C VAL A 349 -19.91 24.88 -6.77
N PHE A 350 -19.39 23.70 -7.09
CA PHE A 350 -18.67 23.42 -8.32
C PHE A 350 -19.53 23.73 -9.54
N VAL A 351 -20.86 23.59 -9.41
CA VAL A 351 -21.84 23.83 -10.46
C VAL A 351 -22.98 24.71 -9.96
N ARG A 352 -23.21 25.85 -10.61
CA ARG A 352 -24.34 26.74 -10.37
C ARG A 352 -25.18 26.91 -11.63
N GLU A 353 -26.44 26.51 -11.59
CA GLU A 353 -27.40 26.81 -12.65
C GLU A 353 -27.78 28.30 -12.65
N ILE A 354 -27.75 28.94 -13.83
CA ILE A 354 -28.03 30.37 -14.00
C ILE A 354 -29.22 30.64 -14.93
N ALA A 355 -29.59 29.67 -15.77
CA ALA A 355 -30.78 29.64 -16.60
C ALA A 355 -31.04 28.19 -17.04
N ASP A 356 -32.21 27.92 -17.62
CA ASP A 356 -32.53 26.59 -18.16
C ASP A 356 -31.38 26.08 -19.04
N ASN A 357 -30.84 24.91 -18.69
CA ASN A 357 -29.74 24.25 -19.36
C ASN A 357 -28.41 25.03 -19.43
N THR A 358 -28.26 26.07 -18.61
CA THR A 358 -27.06 26.92 -18.58
C THR A 358 -26.46 26.97 -17.18
N PHE A 359 -25.20 26.58 -17.07
CA PHE A 359 -24.48 26.40 -15.81
C PHE A 359 -23.19 27.22 -15.78
N ILE A 360 -22.80 27.65 -14.58
CA ILE A 360 -21.46 28.16 -14.27
C ILE A 360 -20.74 27.08 -13.48
N VAL A 361 -19.62 26.61 -14.00
CA VAL A 361 -18.81 25.55 -13.43
C VAL A 361 -17.44 26.08 -13.03
N GLN A 362 -16.94 25.67 -11.87
CA GLN A 362 -15.58 26.01 -11.43
C GLN A 362 -14.55 25.30 -12.32
N GLY A 363 -13.51 26.02 -12.72
CA GLY A 363 -12.52 25.52 -13.67
C GLY A 363 -11.69 24.34 -13.17
N ASN A 364 -11.55 24.19 -11.84
CA ASN A 364 -10.84 23.10 -11.17
C ASN A 364 -11.67 21.81 -11.07
N MET A 365 -12.96 21.81 -11.40
CA MET A 365 -13.79 20.60 -11.38
C MET A 365 -13.17 19.54 -12.30
N THR A 366 -13.02 18.31 -11.81
CA THR A 366 -12.42 17.23 -12.59
C THR A 366 -13.35 16.78 -13.71
N LEU A 367 -12.81 16.19 -14.77
CA LEU A 367 -13.61 15.62 -15.84
C LEU A 367 -14.52 14.48 -15.34
N ASN A 368 -14.06 13.70 -14.37
CA ASN A 368 -14.86 12.64 -13.76
C ASN A 368 -16.07 13.20 -13.02
N ASP A 369 -15.87 14.20 -12.14
CA ASP A 369 -16.97 14.84 -11.42
C ASP A 369 -17.94 15.51 -12.38
N PHE A 370 -17.40 16.13 -13.44
CA PHE A 370 -18.20 16.77 -14.47
C PHE A 370 -19.08 15.75 -15.20
N ASN A 371 -18.50 14.61 -15.60
CA ASN A 371 -19.19 13.52 -16.27
C ASN A 371 -20.25 12.89 -15.38
N GLU A 372 -19.97 12.69 -14.10
CA GLU A 372 -20.94 12.17 -13.13
C GLU A 372 -22.10 13.16 -12.90
N HIS A 373 -21.79 14.44 -12.74
CA HIS A 373 -22.79 15.46 -12.44
C HIS A 373 -23.76 15.70 -13.60
N PHE A 374 -23.26 15.72 -14.84
CA PHE A 374 -24.06 16.03 -16.02
C PHE A 374 -24.46 14.80 -16.84
N ASP A 375 -24.08 13.58 -16.43
CA ASP A 375 -24.20 12.34 -17.20
C ASP A 375 -23.59 12.47 -18.61
N MET A 376 -22.29 12.78 -18.64
CA MET A 376 -21.49 12.98 -19.86
C MET A 376 -20.32 11.98 -19.93
N GLU A 377 -19.63 11.94 -21.06
CA GLU A 377 -18.40 11.16 -21.31
C GLU A 377 -17.38 12.06 -22.03
N LEU A 378 -16.82 13.01 -21.29
CA LEU A 378 -15.67 13.81 -21.73
C LEU A 378 -14.38 13.13 -21.26
N GLU A 379 -13.49 12.80 -22.20
CA GLU A 379 -12.21 12.16 -21.92
C GLU A 379 -11.05 12.97 -22.50
N SER A 380 -9.92 13.02 -21.79
CA SER A 380 -8.67 13.59 -22.28
C SER A 380 -7.48 12.92 -21.61
N ASP A 381 -6.44 12.61 -22.40
CA ASP A 381 -5.21 11.99 -21.90
C ASP A 381 -4.24 13.01 -21.26
N ASP A 382 -4.40 14.30 -21.57
CA ASP A 382 -3.42 15.35 -21.23
C ASP A 382 -3.89 16.27 -20.09
N VAL A 383 -5.18 16.22 -19.71
CA VAL A 383 -5.78 17.15 -18.74
C VAL A 383 -6.88 16.49 -17.92
N ASP A 384 -6.89 16.79 -16.61
CA ASP A 384 -7.84 16.18 -15.67
C ASP A 384 -9.03 17.09 -15.32
N THR A 385 -8.97 18.38 -15.66
CA THR A 385 -9.97 19.39 -15.24
C THR A 385 -10.76 19.95 -16.42
N ILE A 386 -11.97 20.42 -16.15
CA ILE A 386 -12.85 21.02 -17.17
C ILE A 386 -12.26 22.30 -17.78
N ALA A 387 -11.50 23.11 -17.01
CA ALA A 387 -10.76 24.25 -17.57
C ALA A 387 -9.61 23.81 -18.47
N GLY A 388 -8.88 22.76 -18.09
CA GLY A 388 -7.85 22.17 -18.94
C GLY A 388 -8.44 21.67 -20.26
N TYR A 389 -9.55 20.94 -20.20
CA TYR A 389 -10.25 20.41 -21.36
C TYR A 389 -10.70 21.52 -22.33
N TYR A 390 -11.32 22.58 -21.79
CA TYR A 390 -11.70 23.77 -22.56
C TYR A 390 -10.49 24.46 -23.21
N LEU A 391 -9.39 24.65 -22.46
CA LEU A 391 -8.19 25.32 -22.98
C LEU A 391 -7.50 24.50 -24.08
N THR A 392 -7.49 23.17 -23.97
CA THR A 392 -7.02 22.27 -25.02
C THR A 392 -7.89 22.40 -26.27
N GLY A 393 -9.22 22.45 -26.10
CA GLY A 393 -10.17 22.63 -27.21
C GLY A 393 -10.06 23.99 -27.91
N VAL A 394 -9.85 25.08 -27.15
CA VAL A 394 -9.68 26.44 -27.68
C VAL A 394 -8.26 26.68 -28.23
N GLY A 395 -7.26 25.94 -27.74
CA GLY A 395 -5.86 26.01 -28.17
C GLY A 395 -5.12 27.29 -27.75
N THR A 396 -5.76 28.19 -27.01
CA THR A 396 -5.20 29.45 -26.50
C THR A 396 -5.79 29.79 -25.15
N ILE A 397 -5.09 30.60 -24.35
CA ILE A 397 -5.60 31.12 -23.07
C ILE A 397 -6.34 32.44 -23.34
N PRO A 398 -7.68 32.48 -23.25
CA PRO A 398 -8.43 33.70 -23.53
C PRO A 398 -8.21 34.74 -22.41
N SER A 399 -8.30 36.02 -22.76
CA SER A 399 -8.33 37.10 -21.78
C SER A 399 -9.70 37.20 -21.09
N GLN A 400 -9.80 37.95 -19.98
CA GLN A 400 -11.10 38.19 -19.32
C GLN A 400 -12.09 38.97 -20.20
N GLU A 401 -11.57 39.75 -21.16
CA GLU A 401 -12.33 40.63 -22.05
C GLU A 401 -12.80 39.91 -23.32
N GLU A 402 -12.14 38.80 -23.67
CA GLU A 402 -12.43 37.98 -24.84
C GLU A 402 -13.23 36.75 -24.43
N LYS A 403 -14.38 36.52 -25.08
CA LYS A 403 -15.23 35.35 -24.82
C LYS A 403 -15.08 34.37 -25.97
N VAL A 404 -14.41 33.24 -25.71
CA VAL A 404 -14.19 32.18 -26.70
C VAL A 404 -15.04 30.97 -26.31
N SER A 405 -15.75 30.41 -27.28
CA SER A 405 -16.54 29.20 -27.09
C SER A 405 -15.85 27.99 -27.71
N PHE A 406 -16.02 26.84 -27.07
CA PHE A 406 -15.62 25.53 -27.56
C PHE A 406 -16.85 24.62 -27.51
N GLU A 407 -17.10 23.91 -28.60
CA GLU A 407 -18.29 23.07 -28.77
C GLU A 407 -17.87 21.60 -28.82
N VAL A 408 -18.59 20.75 -28.09
CA VAL A 408 -18.33 19.30 -28.03
C VAL A 408 -19.64 18.55 -27.85
N ASP A 409 -19.75 17.38 -28.49
CA ASP A 409 -20.90 16.50 -28.33
C ASP A 409 -20.54 15.32 -27.41
N SER A 410 -21.42 14.99 -26.46
CA SER A 410 -21.27 13.84 -25.58
C SER A 410 -22.63 13.26 -25.18
N LYS A 411 -22.77 11.93 -25.16
CA LYS A 411 -24.00 11.21 -24.78
C LYS A 411 -25.31 11.82 -25.31
N GLY A 412 -25.36 12.19 -26.60
CA GLY A 412 -26.56 12.75 -27.23
C GLY A 412 -26.88 14.20 -26.84
N HIS A 413 -25.95 14.90 -26.19
CA HIS A 413 -26.04 16.31 -25.86
C HIS A 413 -24.92 17.10 -26.56
N HIS A 414 -25.26 18.29 -27.02
CA HIS A 414 -24.34 19.29 -27.54
C HIS A 414 -23.99 20.28 -26.43
N LEU A 415 -22.71 20.39 -26.09
CA LEU A 415 -22.20 21.26 -25.04
C LEU A 415 -21.45 22.45 -25.65
N VAL A 416 -21.77 23.66 -25.19
CA VAL A 416 -21.01 24.87 -25.51
C VAL A 416 -20.33 25.39 -24.25
N LEU A 417 -19.01 25.26 -24.18
CA LEU A 417 -18.17 25.74 -23.09
C LEU A 417 -17.60 27.12 -23.43
N SER A 418 -17.71 28.09 -22.52
CA SER A 418 -17.17 29.44 -22.72
C SER A 418 -16.52 29.98 -21.46
N ASN A 419 -15.42 30.73 -21.59
CA ASN A 419 -14.73 31.29 -20.43
C ASN A 419 -15.61 32.36 -19.73
N ASP A 420 -15.98 32.12 -18.47
CA ASP A 420 -16.74 33.10 -17.67
C ASP A 420 -15.80 34.06 -16.93
N LYS A 421 -14.84 33.49 -16.19
CA LYS A 421 -13.88 34.26 -15.39
C LYS A 421 -12.46 33.74 -15.57
N VAL A 422 -11.55 34.64 -15.96
CA VAL A 422 -10.13 34.39 -16.13
C VAL A 422 -9.36 35.27 -15.15
N LYS A 423 -8.51 34.68 -14.30
CA LYS A 423 -7.65 35.39 -13.35
C LYS A 423 -6.22 34.91 -13.52
N ASN A 424 -5.28 35.84 -13.68
CA ASN A 424 -3.85 35.54 -13.81
C ASN A 424 -3.52 34.49 -14.89
N GLY A 425 -4.22 34.51 -16.03
CA GLY A 425 -4.02 33.54 -17.12
C GLY A 425 -4.61 32.15 -16.88
N ARG A 426 -5.41 31.96 -15.82
CA ARG A 426 -6.15 30.71 -15.54
C ARG A 426 -7.65 30.93 -15.69
N VAL A 427 -8.33 30.01 -16.37
CA VAL A 427 -9.80 30.01 -16.47
C VAL A 427 -10.33 29.46 -15.16
N THR A 428 -10.82 30.35 -14.29
CA THR A 428 -11.34 30.00 -12.96
C THR A 428 -12.80 29.56 -13.01
N LYS A 429 -13.57 30.03 -14.00
CA LYS A 429 -14.99 29.63 -14.19
C LYS A 429 -15.32 29.50 -15.66
N LEU A 430 -16.09 28.47 -15.98
CA LEU A 430 -16.65 28.20 -17.31
C LEU A 430 -18.17 28.37 -17.28
N LYS A 431 -18.72 28.95 -18.33
CA LYS A 431 -20.15 28.91 -18.61
C LYS A 431 -20.42 27.81 -19.62
N ILE A 432 -21.34 26.92 -19.29
CA ILE A 432 -21.66 25.73 -20.06
C ILE A 432 -23.14 25.76 -20.42
N LEU A 433 -23.45 25.58 -21.70
CA LEU A 433 -24.80 25.40 -22.21
C LEU A 433 -24.93 23.95 -22.71
N ILE A 434 -25.95 23.24 -22.25
CA ILE A 434 -26.18 21.83 -22.61
C ILE A 434 -27.50 21.74 -23.39
N THR A 435 -27.45 21.28 -24.64
CA THR A 435 -28.64 21.13 -25.47
C THR A 435 -28.78 19.69 -25.95
N PRO A 436 -29.98 19.06 -25.89
CA PRO A 436 -30.16 17.73 -26.47
C PRO A 436 -29.98 17.80 -27.99
N ILE A 437 -29.31 16.79 -28.55
CA ILE A 437 -29.19 16.63 -30.00
C ILE A 437 -30.50 15.98 -30.49
N GLU A 438 -31.31 16.71 -31.25
CA GLU A 438 -32.49 16.14 -31.89
C GLU A 438 -32.05 15.12 -32.96
N GLU A 439 -32.33 13.82 -32.74
CA GLU A 439 -32.20 12.81 -33.79
C GLU A 439 -33.21 13.12 -34.91
N ASP A 440 -32.71 13.64 -36.02
CA ASP A 440 -33.50 13.92 -37.22
C ASP A 440 -33.96 12.56 -37.80
N SER A 441 -35.21 12.19 -37.50
CA SER A 441 -35.87 11.01 -38.04
C SER A 441 -36.18 11.23 -39.52
N ASN A 442 -35.18 11.07 -40.39
CA ASN A 442 -35.32 11.01 -41.84
C ASN A 442 -34.28 10.06 -42.44
N GLU A 443 -34.62 8.76 -42.52
CA GLU A 443 -34.40 7.90 -43.70
C GLU A 443 -34.84 6.45 -43.42
N LYS A 444 -36.05 6.10 -43.87
CA LYS A 444 -36.37 4.96 -44.76
C LYS A 444 -37.86 4.61 -44.68
N ASP A 445 -38.63 5.19 -45.59
CA ASP A 445 -39.78 4.53 -46.23
C ASP A 445 -39.48 4.39 -47.74
#